data_AF-A0A975XMF5-F1
#
_entry.id   AF-A0A975XMF5-F1
#
_cell.length_a   1.000
_cell.length_b   1.000
_cell.length_c   1.000
_cell.angle_alpha   90.00
_cell.angle_beta   90.00
_cell.angle_gamma   90.00
#
_symmetry.space_group_name_H-M   'P 1'
#
loop_
_entity.id
_entity.type
_entity.pdbx_description
1 polymer ?
#
loop_
_entity_poly.entity_id
_entity_poly.type
_entity_poly.pdbx_seq_one_letter_code
_entity_poly.pdbx_strand_id
1 'polypeptide(L)'
;MPSNPRRLAYGEHPDQYAELSLPDGGAAAPFGNAPAVVVIIHGGYWRSRYTAELGRPAARDLAARGYACWNLEYRRAGNGGGWPETFEDISAGIDALAPVAVDYGLDLSRVTVLGHSAGGHLAVWAAGRTGAAVPVTAVVSQAGVLNLAEAMELNLSDGAVLNFLGSSPEADPHRYRSSDPLQRLPLSVPVIALHGDADRHVPLSQSAGFVQAAVQSGSPAQLRMVPGDHFDLITPGTDAWDAVVEAVAAVSEARLT
;
A
#
# COMPACT_ATOMS: atom_id res chain seq x y z
N MET A 1 -20.65 14.33 10.47
CA MET A 1 -20.04 13.07 10.94
C MET A 1 -19.78 12.26 9.67
N PRO A 2 -18.54 11.87 9.39
CA PRO A 2 -18.28 10.97 8.28
C PRO A 2 -19.12 9.71 8.43
N SER A 3 -19.70 9.25 7.32
CA SER A 3 -20.48 8.02 7.30
C SER A 3 -19.61 6.86 7.80
N ASN A 4 -20.18 5.96 8.62
CA ASN A 4 -19.45 4.76 9.05
C ASN A 4 -18.96 3.99 7.82
N PRO A 5 -17.72 3.46 7.85
CA PRO A 5 -17.19 2.72 6.72
C PRO A 5 -18.08 1.51 6.40
N ARG A 6 -18.27 1.25 5.09
CA ARG A 6 -19.02 0.09 4.60
C ARG A 6 -18.07 -1.07 4.39
N ARG A 7 -18.25 -2.16 5.14
CA ARG A 7 -17.48 -3.39 4.92
C ARG A 7 -18.05 -4.17 3.74
N LEU A 8 -17.20 -4.48 2.77
CA LEU A 8 -17.53 -5.21 1.55
C LEU A 8 -16.58 -6.40 1.42
N ALA A 9 -17.13 -7.61 1.31
CA ALA A 9 -16.33 -8.81 1.08
C ALA A 9 -15.91 -8.90 -0.40
N TYR A 10 -14.69 -9.35 -0.65
CA TYR A 10 -14.19 -9.69 -1.98
C TYR A 10 -13.86 -11.18 -2.13
N GLY A 11 -14.03 -11.96 -1.07
CA GLY A 11 -13.85 -13.41 -1.04
C GLY A 11 -14.54 -14.05 0.16
N GLU A 12 -14.42 -15.36 0.28
CA GLU A 12 -15.12 -16.18 1.29
C GLU A 12 -14.43 -16.16 2.66
N HIS A 13 -13.13 -15.89 2.71
CA HIS A 13 -12.39 -15.88 3.97
C HIS A 13 -12.78 -14.64 4.81
N PRO A 14 -12.85 -14.75 6.15
CA PRO A 14 -13.22 -13.61 7.01
C PRO A 14 -12.34 -12.36 6.89
N ASP A 15 -11.11 -12.53 6.40
CA ASP A 15 -10.15 -11.43 6.15
C ASP A 15 -10.14 -10.95 4.68
N GLN A 16 -10.99 -11.51 3.82
CA GLN A 16 -11.14 -11.05 2.44
C GLN A 16 -12.23 -9.98 2.34
N TYR A 17 -11.99 -8.83 2.97
CA TYR A 17 -12.88 -7.67 2.91
C TYR A 17 -12.11 -6.36 2.77
N ALA A 18 -12.83 -5.31 2.38
CA ALA A 18 -12.36 -3.94 2.50
C ALA A 18 -13.43 -3.06 3.17
N GLU A 19 -12.98 -1.96 3.75
CA GLU A 19 -13.83 -0.93 4.35
C GLU A 19 -13.83 0.31 3.44
N LEU A 20 -14.97 0.58 2.80
CA LEU A 20 -15.17 1.76 1.96
C LEU A 20 -15.59 2.96 2.81
N SER A 21 -14.78 4.02 2.77
CA SER A 21 -15.12 5.34 3.29
C SER A 21 -15.28 6.30 2.11
N LEU A 22 -16.42 6.98 2.02
CA LEU A 22 -16.69 7.97 0.98
C LEU A 22 -16.45 9.38 1.52
N PRO A 23 -16.14 10.35 0.64
CA PRO A 23 -16.13 11.75 1.02
C PRO A 23 -17.45 12.18 1.67
N ASP A 24 -17.37 13.12 2.60
CA ASP A 24 -18.56 13.80 3.08
C ASP A 24 -19.18 14.59 1.92
N GLY A 25 -20.52 14.57 1.79
CA GLY A 25 -21.26 15.19 0.67
C GLY A 25 -21.10 16.72 0.51
N GLY A 26 -20.25 17.37 1.32
CA GLY A 26 -19.83 18.77 1.17
C GLY A 26 -18.35 18.96 0.81
N ALA A 27 -17.54 17.90 0.76
CA ALA A 27 -16.16 17.98 0.30
C ALA A 27 -16.14 17.93 -1.24
N ALA A 28 -15.57 18.96 -1.87
CA ALA A 28 -15.32 18.92 -3.31
C ALA A 28 -14.34 17.77 -3.60
N ALA A 29 -14.66 16.89 -4.54
CA ALA A 29 -13.70 15.91 -5.00
C ALA A 29 -12.49 16.68 -5.59
N PRO A 30 -11.25 16.40 -5.14
CA PRO A 30 -10.11 17.25 -5.43
C PRO A 30 -9.79 17.35 -6.94
N PHE A 31 -10.35 16.48 -7.78
CA PHE A 31 -9.97 16.41 -9.20
C PHE A 31 -11.09 16.15 -10.22
N GLY A 32 -12.34 16.53 -9.93
CA GLY A 32 -13.46 16.39 -10.86
C GLY A 32 -14.78 16.15 -10.14
N ASN A 33 -15.76 15.58 -10.83
CA ASN A 33 -17.06 15.24 -10.22
C ASN A 33 -17.05 13.90 -9.47
N ALA A 34 -16.06 13.04 -9.71
CA ALA A 34 -15.91 11.73 -9.08
C ALA A 34 -14.66 11.69 -8.17
N PRO A 35 -14.74 11.08 -6.98
CA PRO A 35 -13.62 11.00 -6.06
C PRO A 35 -12.53 10.05 -6.56
N ALA A 36 -11.28 10.49 -6.47
CA ALA A 36 -10.11 9.62 -6.66
C ALA A 36 -10.07 8.56 -5.54
N VAL A 37 -9.55 7.38 -5.87
CA VAL A 37 -9.51 6.25 -4.94
C VAL A 37 -8.13 6.15 -4.29
N VAL A 38 -8.13 5.99 -2.96
CA VAL A 38 -6.94 5.59 -2.19
C VAL A 38 -7.19 4.21 -1.59
N VAL A 39 -6.49 3.20 -2.10
CA VAL A 39 -6.42 1.88 -1.47
C VAL A 39 -5.43 1.96 -0.31
N ILE A 40 -5.83 1.54 0.88
CA ILE A 40 -4.97 1.55 2.07
C ILE A 40 -4.64 0.12 2.45
N ILE A 41 -3.35 -0.18 2.58
CA ILE A 41 -2.85 -1.51 2.98
C ILE A 41 -2.05 -1.38 4.27
N HIS A 42 -2.53 -2.05 5.32
CA HIS A 42 -1.92 -1.98 6.64
C HIS A 42 -0.59 -2.74 6.74
N GLY A 43 0.22 -2.40 7.75
CA GLY A 43 1.49 -3.06 8.06
C GLY A 43 1.36 -4.24 9.03
N GLY A 44 2.46 -4.61 9.67
CA GLY A 44 2.50 -5.70 10.66
C GLY A 44 3.30 -6.94 10.26
N TYR A 45 4.31 -6.77 9.40
CA TYR A 45 5.21 -7.85 8.96
C TYR A 45 4.50 -9.09 8.39
N TRP A 46 3.35 -8.88 7.75
CA TRP A 46 2.50 -9.94 7.20
C TRP A 46 2.11 -11.01 8.23
N ARG A 47 2.14 -10.69 9.54
CA ARG A 47 1.73 -11.57 10.63
C ARG A 47 0.31 -11.24 11.05
N SER A 48 -0.46 -12.25 11.44
CA SER A 48 -1.90 -12.14 11.76
C SER A 48 -2.26 -11.37 13.05
N ARG A 49 -1.33 -10.61 13.64
CA ARG A 49 -1.57 -9.83 14.86
C ARG A 49 -2.31 -8.51 14.60
N TYR A 50 -2.07 -7.90 13.44
CA TYR A 50 -2.63 -6.61 13.07
C TYR A 50 -3.58 -6.77 11.88
N THR A 51 -4.55 -5.86 11.81
CA THR A 51 -5.68 -5.89 10.87
C THR A 51 -5.83 -4.52 10.20
N ALA A 52 -6.79 -4.42 9.29
CA ALA A 52 -7.17 -3.17 8.62
C ALA A 52 -7.56 -2.03 9.60
N GLU A 53 -7.76 -2.31 10.90
CA GLU A 53 -8.03 -1.29 11.91
C GLU A 53 -6.93 -0.22 11.99
N LEU A 54 -5.67 -0.58 11.71
CA LEU A 54 -4.55 0.37 11.65
C LEU A 54 -4.71 1.40 10.54
N GLY A 55 -5.42 1.08 9.45
CA GLY A 55 -5.68 1.97 8.32
C GLY A 55 -6.90 2.88 8.51
N ARG A 56 -7.75 2.65 9.51
CA ARG A 56 -8.98 3.44 9.72
C ARG A 56 -8.73 4.93 9.99
N PRO A 57 -7.73 5.34 10.79
CA PRO A 57 -7.42 6.76 10.96
C PRO A 57 -7.06 7.45 9.64
N ALA A 58 -6.20 6.82 8.83
CA ALA A 58 -5.83 7.28 7.50
C ALA A 58 -7.04 7.39 6.56
N ALA A 59 -7.88 6.36 6.51
CA ALA A 59 -9.08 6.33 5.68
C ALA A 59 -10.05 7.47 6.04
N ARG A 60 -10.25 7.74 7.33
CA ARG A 60 -11.11 8.82 7.79
C ARG A 60 -10.56 10.20 7.44
N ASP A 61 -9.26 10.41 7.63
CA ASP A 61 -8.63 11.70 7.32
C ASP A 61 -8.65 11.98 5.81
N LEU A 62 -8.28 11.01 4.99
CA LEU A 62 -8.33 11.14 3.52
C LEU A 62 -9.75 11.28 2.99
N ALA A 63 -10.75 10.58 3.56
CA ALA A 63 -12.14 10.78 3.19
C ALA A 63 -12.64 12.21 3.50
N ALA A 64 -12.25 12.76 4.65
CA ALA A 64 -12.54 14.16 4.99
C ALA A 64 -11.89 15.16 4.01
N ARG A 65 -10.84 14.74 3.29
CA ARG A 65 -10.14 15.53 2.26
C ARG A 65 -10.65 15.27 0.83
N GLY A 66 -11.73 14.50 0.67
CA GLY A 66 -12.39 14.32 -0.63
C GLY A 66 -12.00 13.06 -1.40
N TYR A 67 -11.23 12.14 -0.80
CA TYR A 67 -10.90 10.85 -1.41
C TYR A 67 -11.93 9.76 -1.08
N ALA A 68 -12.12 8.80 -1.99
CA ALA A 68 -12.76 7.54 -1.62
C ALA A 68 -11.67 6.58 -1.11
N CYS A 69 -11.80 6.13 0.13
CA CYS A 69 -10.80 5.26 0.76
C CYS A 69 -11.28 3.81 0.78
N TRP A 70 -10.43 2.93 0.27
CA TRP A 70 -10.62 1.49 0.23
C TRP A 70 -9.62 0.82 1.17
N ASN A 71 -9.98 0.70 2.44
CA ASN A 71 -9.11 0.17 3.48
C ASN A 71 -9.15 -1.36 3.49
N LEU A 72 -8.12 -1.99 2.95
CA LEU A 72 -8.10 -3.39 2.57
C LEU A 72 -7.60 -4.29 3.72
N GLU A 73 -8.38 -5.31 4.05
CA GLU A 73 -7.93 -6.47 4.82
C GLU A 73 -7.45 -7.57 3.88
N TYR A 74 -6.54 -8.43 4.33
CA TYR A 74 -6.04 -9.56 3.56
C TYR A 74 -5.55 -10.70 4.45
N ARG A 75 -5.54 -11.95 3.97
CA ARG A 75 -4.94 -13.06 4.74
C ARG A 75 -3.44 -12.88 4.91
N ARG A 76 -2.92 -13.26 6.06
CA ARG A 76 -1.52 -13.10 6.49
C ARG A 76 -0.90 -14.43 6.86
N ALA A 77 0.43 -14.47 6.97
CA ALA A 77 1.09 -15.64 7.48
C ALA A 77 0.63 -15.93 8.92
N GLY A 78 0.20 -17.17 9.15
CA GLY A 78 -0.39 -17.62 10.42
C GLY A 78 -1.92 -17.64 10.45
N ASN A 79 -2.62 -17.15 9.43
CA ASN A 79 -4.08 -17.29 9.31
C ASN A 79 -4.57 -17.60 7.88
N GLY A 80 -3.79 -18.39 7.14
CA GLY A 80 -4.14 -18.83 5.78
C GLY A 80 -3.67 -17.90 4.66
N GLY A 81 -2.82 -16.92 4.98
CA GLY A 81 -2.05 -16.12 4.04
C GLY A 81 -0.57 -16.51 4.00
N GLY A 82 0.26 -15.63 3.44
CA GLY A 82 1.64 -15.94 3.06
C GLY A 82 1.79 -15.94 1.54
N TRP A 83 2.91 -16.45 1.05
CA TRP A 83 3.06 -16.73 -0.38
C TRP A 83 2.33 -18.03 -0.77
N PRO A 84 1.43 -18.02 -1.79
CA PRO A 84 1.00 -16.88 -2.62
C PRO A 84 -0.27 -16.15 -2.13
N GLU A 85 -0.99 -16.70 -1.14
CA GLU A 85 -2.36 -16.31 -0.80
C GLU A 85 -2.53 -14.82 -0.44
N THR A 86 -1.56 -14.21 0.24
CA THR A 86 -1.58 -12.77 0.55
C THR A 86 -1.55 -11.92 -0.73
N PHE A 87 -0.77 -12.32 -1.73
CA PHE A 87 -0.65 -11.58 -2.98
C PHE A 87 -1.91 -11.72 -3.84
N GLU A 88 -2.51 -12.92 -3.84
CA GLU A 88 -3.82 -13.17 -4.44
C GLU A 88 -4.90 -12.30 -3.79
N ASP A 89 -4.89 -12.21 -2.46
CA ASP A 89 -5.82 -11.36 -1.70
C ASP A 89 -5.65 -9.87 -2.02
N ILE A 90 -4.42 -9.37 -2.09
CA ILE A 90 -4.18 -7.97 -2.50
C ILE A 90 -4.66 -7.72 -3.93
N SER A 91 -4.40 -8.65 -4.86
CA SER A 91 -4.86 -8.51 -6.23
C SER A 91 -6.38 -8.51 -6.34
N ALA A 92 -7.05 -9.51 -5.75
CA ALA A 92 -8.50 -9.63 -5.77
C ALA A 92 -9.18 -8.47 -5.02
N GLY A 93 -8.60 -8.05 -3.89
CA GLY A 93 -9.10 -6.95 -3.07
C GLY A 93 -9.05 -5.59 -3.77
N ILE A 94 -8.01 -5.32 -4.56
CA ILE A 94 -7.96 -4.12 -5.41
C ILE A 94 -8.94 -4.25 -6.58
N ASP A 95 -8.98 -5.40 -7.24
CA ASP A 95 -9.85 -5.61 -8.41
C ASP A 95 -11.34 -5.59 -8.07
N ALA A 96 -11.70 -5.88 -6.82
CA ALA A 96 -13.06 -5.72 -6.29
C ALA A 96 -13.57 -4.27 -6.31
N LEU A 97 -12.70 -3.27 -6.52
CA LEU A 97 -13.13 -1.90 -6.78
C LEU A 97 -13.89 -1.74 -8.10
N ALA A 98 -13.71 -2.63 -9.09
CA ALA A 98 -14.36 -2.50 -10.40
C ALA A 98 -15.90 -2.41 -10.31
N PRO A 99 -16.62 -3.36 -9.68
CA PRO A 99 -18.05 -3.23 -9.48
C PRO A 99 -18.42 -2.11 -8.49
N VAL A 100 -17.62 -1.88 -7.44
CA VAL A 100 -17.86 -0.83 -6.44
C VAL A 100 -17.82 0.56 -7.07
N ALA A 101 -16.92 0.79 -8.03
CA ALA A 101 -16.82 2.07 -8.71
C ALA A 101 -18.09 2.41 -9.51
N VAL A 102 -18.78 1.41 -10.06
CA VAL A 102 -20.07 1.59 -10.74
C VAL A 102 -21.15 2.01 -9.74
N ASP A 103 -21.23 1.32 -8.60
CA ASP A 103 -22.26 1.56 -7.57
C ASP A 103 -22.10 2.91 -6.86
N TYR A 104 -20.86 3.39 -6.71
CA TYR A 104 -20.53 4.57 -5.92
C TYR A 104 -19.96 5.74 -6.74
N GLY A 105 -19.84 5.60 -8.06
CA GLY A 105 -19.34 6.65 -8.96
C GLY A 105 -17.87 7.02 -8.72
N LEU A 106 -17.01 6.03 -8.49
CA LEU A 106 -15.58 6.25 -8.19
C LEU A 106 -14.74 6.43 -9.46
N ASP A 107 -13.71 7.27 -9.42
CA ASP A 107 -12.79 7.48 -10.55
C ASP A 107 -11.64 6.46 -10.52
N LEU A 108 -11.82 5.32 -11.22
CA LEU A 108 -10.76 4.30 -11.34
C LEU A 108 -9.64 4.69 -12.32
N SER A 109 -9.68 5.87 -12.96
CA SER A 109 -8.51 6.40 -13.68
C SER A 109 -7.43 6.93 -12.72
N ARG A 110 -7.73 6.97 -11.41
CA ARG A 110 -6.85 7.46 -10.34
C ARG A 110 -6.97 6.58 -9.10
N VAL A 111 -6.18 5.52 -9.09
CA VAL A 111 -6.11 4.55 -7.98
C VAL A 111 -4.72 4.61 -7.38
N THR A 112 -4.60 5.37 -6.29
CA THR A 112 -3.37 5.42 -5.50
C THR A 112 -3.40 4.31 -4.46
N VAL A 113 -2.33 3.51 -4.37
CA VAL A 113 -2.17 2.56 -3.26
C VAL A 113 -1.23 3.15 -2.22
N LEU A 114 -1.78 3.41 -1.03
CA LEU A 114 -1.08 3.86 0.16
C LEU A 114 -0.83 2.64 1.05
N GLY A 115 0.42 2.38 1.41
CA GLY A 115 0.74 1.22 2.25
C GLY A 115 1.80 1.53 3.29
N HIS A 116 1.64 0.95 4.49
CA HIS A 116 2.59 1.10 5.60
C HIS A 116 3.40 -0.17 5.85
N SER A 117 4.72 -0.07 5.95
CA SER A 117 5.61 -1.18 6.32
C SER A 117 5.43 -2.39 5.39
N ALA A 118 4.98 -3.53 5.91
CA ALA A 118 4.56 -4.69 5.13
C ALA A 118 3.47 -4.39 4.07
N GLY A 119 2.57 -3.45 4.36
CA GLY A 119 1.60 -2.92 3.40
C GLY A 119 2.23 -1.99 2.38
N GLY A 120 3.29 -1.25 2.74
CA GLY A 120 4.08 -0.43 1.82
C GLY A 120 4.83 -1.29 0.80
N HIS A 121 5.27 -2.48 1.21
CA HIS A 121 5.73 -3.54 0.32
C HIS A 121 4.64 -3.99 -0.66
N LEU A 122 3.47 -4.36 -0.13
CA LEU A 122 2.37 -4.87 -0.96
C LEU A 122 1.82 -3.81 -1.92
N ALA A 123 1.86 -2.54 -1.54
CA ALA A 123 1.49 -1.41 -2.39
C ALA A 123 2.41 -1.29 -3.62
N VAL A 124 3.73 -1.37 -3.41
CA VAL A 124 4.70 -1.32 -4.52
C VAL A 124 4.62 -2.60 -5.37
N TRP A 125 4.42 -3.77 -4.75
CA TRP A 125 4.18 -5.00 -5.51
C TRP A 125 2.94 -4.89 -6.41
N ALA A 126 1.84 -4.34 -5.89
CA ALA A 126 0.57 -4.20 -6.59
C ALA A 126 0.65 -3.31 -7.84
N ALA A 127 1.59 -2.35 -7.87
CA ALA A 127 1.87 -1.53 -9.05
C ALA A 127 2.44 -2.32 -10.23
N GLY A 128 3.05 -3.48 -9.98
CA GLY A 128 3.60 -4.34 -11.03
C GLY A 128 2.65 -5.44 -11.50
N ARG A 129 1.37 -5.43 -11.10
CA ARG A 129 0.39 -6.45 -11.54
C ARG A 129 0.13 -6.33 -13.05
N THR A 130 0.03 -7.46 -13.72
CA THR A 130 -0.37 -7.54 -15.13
C THR A 130 -1.79 -8.09 -15.26
N GLY A 131 -2.56 -7.61 -16.22
CA GLY A 131 -3.94 -8.08 -16.44
C GLY A 131 -4.94 -7.76 -15.33
N ALA A 132 -4.64 -6.77 -14.48
CA ALA A 132 -5.51 -6.34 -13.39
C ALA A 132 -6.81 -5.71 -13.93
N ALA A 133 -7.95 -6.01 -13.28
CA ALA A 133 -9.22 -5.35 -13.60
C ALA A 133 -9.21 -3.87 -13.20
N VAL A 134 -8.50 -3.54 -12.11
CA VAL A 134 -8.30 -2.16 -11.64
C VAL A 134 -6.81 -1.85 -11.64
N PRO A 135 -6.32 -1.02 -12.59
CA PRO A 135 -4.90 -0.66 -12.64
C PRO A 135 -4.55 0.26 -11.46
N VAL A 136 -3.43 -0.03 -10.79
CA VAL A 136 -2.82 0.92 -9.86
C VAL A 136 -2.17 2.03 -10.67
N THR A 137 -2.43 3.29 -10.33
CA THR A 137 -1.91 4.45 -11.07
C THR A 137 -0.78 5.16 -10.35
N ALA A 138 -0.67 4.96 -9.04
CA ALA A 138 0.41 5.51 -8.22
C ALA A 138 0.56 4.74 -6.90
N VAL A 139 1.73 4.87 -6.28
CA VAL A 139 2.01 4.29 -4.96
C VAL A 139 2.60 5.34 -4.03
N VAL A 140 2.11 5.32 -2.79
CA VAL A 140 2.73 5.99 -1.65
C VAL A 140 3.12 4.90 -0.65
N SER A 141 4.41 4.65 -0.51
CA SER A 141 4.95 3.60 0.36
C SER A 141 5.53 4.22 1.64
N GLN A 142 4.87 4.03 2.77
CA GLN A 142 5.28 4.54 4.09
C GLN A 142 6.17 3.50 4.77
N ALA A 143 7.47 3.76 4.86
CA ALA A 143 8.47 2.87 5.46
C ALA A 143 8.39 1.42 4.95
N GLY A 144 8.17 1.24 3.64
CA GLY A 144 7.96 -0.08 3.03
C GLY A 144 9.18 -1.01 3.11
N VAL A 145 8.94 -2.31 3.27
CA VAL A 145 9.97 -3.36 3.15
C VAL A 145 10.19 -3.70 1.67
N LEU A 146 10.96 -2.88 0.97
CA LEU A 146 11.05 -2.90 -0.50
C LEU A 146 12.20 -3.73 -1.07
N ASN A 147 12.99 -4.38 -0.23
CA ASN A 147 14.02 -5.35 -0.60
C ASN A 147 13.92 -6.56 0.33
N LEU A 148 13.15 -7.57 -0.08
CA LEU A 148 12.87 -8.75 0.74
C LEU A 148 14.12 -9.60 0.99
N ALA A 149 15.06 -9.64 0.05
CA ALA A 149 16.32 -10.35 0.23
C ALA A 149 17.15 -9.73 1.38
N GLU A 150 17.38 -8.42 1.35
CA GLU A 150 18.07 -7.71 2.43
C GLU A 150 17.29 -7.81 3.76
N ALA A 151 15.97 -7.67 3.73
CA ALA A 151 15.14 -7.78 4.93
C ALA A 151 15.24 -9.18 5.58
N MET A 152 15.44 -10.23 4.77
CA MET A 152 15.71 -11.58 5.27
C MET A 152 17.12 -11.69 5.85
N GLU A 153 18.15 -11.16 5.17
CA GLU A 153 19.54 -11.14 5.67
C GLU A 153 19.67 -10.42 7.01
N LEU A 154 18.97 -9.28 7.16
CA LEU A 154 18.90 -8.50 8.39
C LEU A 154 18.00 -9.14 9.46
N ASN A 155 17.34 -10.26 9.14
CA ASN A 155 16.43 -10.98 10.03
C ASN A 155 15.34 -10.07 10.65
N LEU A 156 14.76 -9.17 9.83
CA LEU A 156 13.79 -8.19 10.34
C LEU A 156 12.61 -8.87 11.03
N SER A 157 12.29 -8.37 12.24
CA SER A 157 11.20 -8.86 13.09
C SER A 157 11.19 -10.39 13.27
N ASP A 158 12.36 -10.94 13.59
CA ASP A 158 12.55 -12.36 13.92
C ASP A 158 12.08 -13.28 12.78
N GLY A 159 12.66 -13.08 11.59
CA GLY A 159 12.41 -13.93 10.43
C GLY A 159 11.04 -13.68 9.78
N ALA A 160 10.53 -12.44 9.80
CA ALA A 160 9.24 -12.12 9.21
C ALA A 160 9.15 -12.48 7.71
N VAL A 161 10.20 -12.22 6.94
CA VAL A 161 10.26 -12.56 5.50
C VAL A 161 10.20 -14.07 5.29
N LEU A 162 10.97 -14.85 6.07
CA LEU A 162 10.94 -16.31 5.99
C LEU A 162 9.56 -16.86 6.36
N ASN A 163 8.92 -16.33 7.40
CA ASN A 163 7.56 -16.69 7.78
C ASN A 163 6.53 -16.34 6.69
N PHE A 164 6.74 -15.22 5.98
CA PHE A 164 5.84 -14.75 4.94
C PHE A 164 5.98 -15.54 3.63
N LEU A 165 7.21 -15.69 3.15
CA LEU A 165 7.48 -16.34 1.87
C LEU A 165 7.65 -17.85 2.01
N GLY A 166 8.02 -18.38 3.17
CA GLY A 166 8.26 -19.81 3.39
C GLY A 166 9.58 -20.34 2.83
N SER A 167 10.45 -19.49 2.26
CA SER A 167 11.75 -19.88 1.70
C SER A 167 12.77 -18.73 1.73
N SER A 168 14.06 -19.07 1.62
CA SER A 168 15.14 -18.10 1.42
C SER A 168 15.35 -17.75 -0.05
N PRO A 169 16.05 -16.64 -0.37
CA PRO A 169 16.41 -16.30 -1.74
C PRO A 169 17.19 -17.39 -2.46
N GLU A 170 18.08 -18.11 -1.77
CA GLU A 170 18.89 -19.19 -2.33
C GLU A 170 18.06 -20.44 -2.60
N ALA A 171 17.10 -20.73 -1.71
CA ALA A 171 16.25 -21.92 -1.81
C ALA A 171 15.17 -21.77 -2.91
N ASP A 172 14.60 -20.57 -3.08
CA ASP A 172 13.61 -20.30 -4.13
C ASP A 172 13.79 -18.89 -4.74
N PRO A 173 14.77 -18.72 -5.65
CA PRO A 173 15.01 -17.44 -6.32
C PRO A 173 13.82 -16.95 -7.17
N HIS A 174 12.97 -17.87 -7.64
CA HIS A 174 11.80 -17.50 -8.42
C HIS A 174 10.77 -16.77 -7.55
N ARG A 175 10.52 -17.27 -6.34
CA ARG A 175 9.60 -16.64 -5.39
C ARG A 175 10.03 -15.22 -5.00
N TYR A 176 11.32 -14.99 -4.84
CA TYR A 176 11.84 -13.64 -4.58
C TYR A 176 11.67 -12.73 -5.80
N ARG A 177 12.00 -13.20 -7.01
CA ARG A 177 11.75 -12.42 -8.24
C ARG A 177 10.28 -12.03 -8.42
N SER A 178 9.34 -12.88 -8.01
CA SER A 178 7.91 -12.59 -8.14
C SER A 178 7.33 -11.73 -7.02
N SER A 179 7.97 -11.69 -5.85
CA SER A 179 7.43 -11.07 -4.63
C SER A 179 8.15 -9.77 -4.25
N ASP A 180 9.46 -9.70 -4.46
CA ASP A 180 10.33 -8.63 -4.02
C ASP A 180 10.22 -7.40 -4.93
N PRO A 181 9.76 -6.23 -4.43
CA PRO A 181 9.63 -5.02 -5.23
C PRO A 181 10.92 -4.62 -5.96
N LEU A 182 12.09 -4.77 -5.32
CA LEU A 182 13.37 -4.42 -5.93
C LEU A 182 13.67 -5.26 -7.19
N GLN A 183 13.24 -6.52 -7.19
CA GLN A 183 13.49 -7.47 -8.30
C GLN A 183 12.44 -7.37 -9.41
N ARG A 184 11.40 -6.57 -9.21
CA ARG A 184 10.29 -6.37 -10.15
C ARG A 184 10.36 -5.05 -10.92
N LEU A 185 11.47 -4.32 -10.78
CA LEU A 185 11.75 -3.11 -11.54
C LEU A 185 12.05 -3.44 -13.02
N PRO A 186 11.70 -2.55 -13.97
CA PRO A 186 11.08 -1.24 -13.76
C PRO A 186 9.56 -1.31 -13.56
N LEU A 187 9.03 -0.40 -12.74
CA LEU A 187 7.62 -0.01 -12.68
C LEU A 187 7.32 1.17 -13.62
N SER A 188 6.11 1.21 -14.16
CA SER A 188 5.62 2.28 -15.05
C SER A 188 4.89 3.42 -14.35
N VAL A 189 4.53 3.24 -13.08
CA VAL A 189 3.73 4.19 -12.29
C VAL A 189 4.58 4.87 -11.21
N PRO A 190 4.25 6.12 -10.83
CA PRO A 190 4.99 6.85 -9.81
C PRO A 190 4.95 6.15 -8.44
N VAL A 191 6.11 6.06 -7.79
CA VAL A 191 6.27 5.59 -6.42
C VAL A 191 6.91 6.68 -5.57
N ILE A 192 6.22 7.16 -4.54
CA ILE A 192 6.82 7.98 -3.50
C ILE A 192 7.02 7.12 -2.25
N ALA A 193 8.27 6.84 -1.92
CA ALA A 193 8.63 6.23 -0.65
C ALA A 193 8.82 7.32 0.40
N LEU A 194 8.03 7.29 1.48
CA LEU A 194 8.22 8.14 2.66
C LEU A 194 8.88 7.33 3.76
N HIS A 195 9.84 7.92 4.47
CA HIS A 195 10.55 7.22 5.53
C HIS A 195 10.85 8.17 6.70
N GLY A 196 10.52 7.74 7.92
CA GLY A 196 10.82 8.49 9.14
C GLY A 196 12.30 8.47 9.44
N ASP A 197 12.90 9.61 9.79
CA ASP A 197 14.33 9.71 10.13
C ASP A 197 14.71 9.04 11.46
N ALA A 198 13.71 8.70 12.28
CA ALA A 198 13.87 7.98 13.53
C ALA A 198 13.28 6.55 13.50
N ASP A 199 12.99 6.00 12.31
CA ASP A 199 12.49 4.63 12.16
C ASP A 199 13.53 3.60 12.65
N ARG A 200 13.10 2.74 13.59
CA ARG A 200 13.92 1.66 14.17
C ARG A 200 13.40 0.26 13.82
N HIS A 201 12.31 0.18 13.05
CA HIS A 201 11.67 -1.07 12.66
C HIS A 201 12.10 -1.48 11.26
N VAL A 202 11.99 -0.56 10.30
CA VAL A 202 12.41 -0.80 8.93
C VAL A 202 13.62 0.09 8.63
N PRO A 203 14.77 -0.47 8.28
CA PRO A 203 15.95 0.33 7.94
C PRO A 203 15.71 1.22 6.73
N LEU A 204 16.27 2.44 6.75
CA LEU A 204 16.22 3.38 5.63
C LEU A 204 16.74 2.77 4.31
N SER A 205 17.66 1.80 4.37
CA SER A 205 18.18 1.10 3.18
C SER A 205 17.08 0.48 2.33
N GLN A 206 15.96 0.06 2.92
CA GLN A 206 14.82 -0.49 2.19
C GLN A 206 14.22 0.54 1.23
N SER A 207 13.96 1.77 1.69
CA SER A 207 13.39 2.82 0.84
C SER A 207 14.45 3.47 -0.05
N ALA A 208 15.63 3.77 0.48
CA ALA A 208 16.70 4.42 -0.27
C ALA A 208 17.26 3.52 -1.39
N GLY A 209 17.51 2.25 -1.10
CA GLY A 209 18.00 1.28 -2.08
C GLY A 209 16.99 1.01 -3.19
N PHE A 210 15.71 0.86 -2.84
CA PHE A 210 14.64 0.72 -3.83
C PHE A 210 14.54 1.94 -4.75
N VAL A 211 14.45 3.15 -4.20
CA VAL A 211 14.31 4.38 -5.02
C VAL A 211 15.52 4.56 -5.93
N GLN A 212 16.74 4.31 -5.43
CA GLN A 212 17.95 4.37 -6.24
C GLN A 212 17.88 3.41 -7.43
N ALA A 213 17.56 2.13 -7.19
CA ALA A 213 17.45 1.13 -8.24
C ALA A 213 16.31 1.43 -9.22
N ALA A 214 15.17 1.90 -8.71
CA ALA A 214 14.00 2.25 -9.51
C ALA A 214 14.34 3.37 -10.49
N VAL A 215 14.94 4.47 -10.02
CA VAL A 215 15.39 5.58 -10.87
C VAL A 215 16.41 5.10 -11.92
N GLN A 216 17.37 4.25 -11.53
CA GLN A 216 18.36 3.69 -12.46
C GLN A 216 17.72 2.82 -13.56
N SER A 217 16.63 2.11 -13.25
CA SER A 217 15.86 1.33 -14.23
C SER A 217 14.90 2.16 -15.09
N GLY A 218 14.77 3.47 -14.83
CA GLY A 218 13.86 4.37 -15.52
C GLY A 218 12.45 4.46 -14.92
N SER A 219 12.22 3.88 -13.73
CA SER A 219 10.95 4.05 -13.02
C SER A 219 10.83 5.44 -12.37
N PRO A 220 9.64 6.05 -12.38
CA PRO A 220 9.39 7.31 -11.69
C PRO A 220 9.30 7.08 -10.17
N ALA A 221 10.44 7.12 -9.47
CA ALA A 221 10.49 6.92 -8.02
C ALA A 221 11.14 8.10 -7.29
N GLN A 222 10.64 8.40 -6.08
CA GLN A 222 11.19 9.43 -5.20
C GLN A 222 11.22 8.93 -3.75
N LEU A 223 12.29 9.28 -3.02
CA LEU A 223 12.37 9.15 -1.57
C LEU A 223 12.06 10.52 -0.93
N ARG A 224 11.20 10.54 0.08
CA ARG A 224 10.97 11.69 0.96
C ARG A 224 11.25 11.28 2.40
N MET A 225 12.29 11.87 2.98
CA MET A 225 12.55 11.74 4.41
C MET A 225 11.65 12.70 5.18
N VAL A 226 11.09 12.24 6.30
CA VAL A 226 10.26 13.06 7.19
C VAL A 226 10.74 12.91 8.64
N PRO A 227 10.60 13.93 9.48
CA PRO A 227 10.82 13.78 10.91
C PRO A 227 9.83 12.77 11.51
N GLY A 228 10.31 11.90 12.39
CA GLY A 228 9.45 11.02 13.18
C GLY A 228 9.80 9.54 13.06
N ASP A 229 9.08 8.73 13.82
CA ASP A 229 9.27 7.29 13.90
C ASP A 229 8.44 6.51 12.84
N HIS A 230 8.48 5.18 12.95
CA HIS A 230 7.78 4.26 12.05
C HIS A 230 6.25 4.47 12.00
N PHE A 231 5.64 4.95 13.09
CA PHE A 231 4.19 5.05 13.28
C PHE A 231 3.67 6.48 13.09
N ASP A 232 4.52 7.49 13.21
CA ASP A 232 4.14 8.87 12.90
C ASP A 232 3.58 8.99 11.47
N LEU A 233 4.13 8.22 10.53
CA LEU A 233 3.68 8.12 9.14
C LEU A 233 2.23 7.67 8.98
N ILE A 234 1.60 7.01 9.96
CA ILE A 234 0.20 6.53 9.90
C ILE A 234 -0.71 7.23 10.92
N THR A 235 -0.22 8.28 11.56
CA THR A 235 -0.91 8.94 12.68
C THR A 235 -1.37 10.34 12.24
N PRO A 236 -2.66 10.53 11.91
CA PRO A 236 -3.18 11.84 11.55
C PRO A 236 -2.90 12.90 12.62
N GLY A 237 -2.40 14.06 12.16
CA GLY A 237 -1.99 15.19 13.02
C GLY A 237 -0.49 15.26 13.30
N THR A 238 0.32 14.34 12.79
CA THR A 238 1.79 14.46 12.79
C THR A 238 2.29 15.12 11.49
N ASP A 239 3.47 15.74 11.55
CA ASP A 239 4.13 16.30 10.36
C ASP A 239 4.43 15.21 9.31
N ALA A 240 4.77 14.00 9.76
CA ALA A 240 4.99 12.85 8.88
C ALA A 240 3.71 12.46 8.13
N TRP A 241 2.55 12.47 8.78
CA TRP A 241 1.27 12.21 8.12
C TRP A 241 0.90 13.31 7.13
N ASP A 242 1.13 14.58 7.46
CA ASP A 242 0.85 15.68 6.52
C ASP A 242 1.68 15.53 5.24
N ALA A 243 2.94 15.13 5.35
CA ALA A 243 3.77 14.79 4.19
C ALA A 243 3.24 13.59 3.38
N VAL A 244 2.62 12.60 4.03
CA VAL A 244 1.93 11.49 3.35
C VAL A 244 0.72 12.01 2.56
N VAL A 245 -0.09 12.88 3.15
CA VAL A 245 -1.24 13.48 2.46
C VAL A 245 -0.79 14.29 1.24
N GLU A 246 0.27 15.09 1.38
CA GLU A 246 0.88 15.82 0.26
C GLU A 246 1.37 14.88 -0.84
N ALA A 247 1.97 13.74 -0.48
CA ALA A 247 2.40 12.73 -1.44
C ALA A 247 1.21 12.11 -2.18
N VAL A 248 0.13 11.75 -1.47
CA VAL A 248 -1.12 11.23 -2.06
C VAL A 248 -1.73 12.25 -3.03
N ALA A 249 -1.77 13.53 -2.65
CA ALA A 249 -2.25 14.59 -3.52
C ALA A 249 -1.40 14.73 -4.79
N ALA A 250 -0.08 14.80 -4.64
CA ALA A 250 0.86 14.98 -5.75
C ALA A 250 0.76 13.87 -6.80
N VAL A 251 0.58 12.61 -6.39
CA VAL A 251 0.48 11.49 -7.34
C VAL A 251 -0.93 11.32 -7.93
N SER A 252 -1.97 11.76 -7.22
CA SER A 252 -3.36 11.69 -7.69
C SER A 252 -3.66 12.69 -8.82
N GLU A 253 -2.81 13.70 -9.02
CA GLU A 253 -2.91 14.65 -10.14
C GLU A 253 -2.48 14.04 -11.48
N ALA A 254 -1.61 13.03 -11.47
CA ALA A 254 -1.11 12.37 -12.67
C ALA A 254 -2.17 11.43 -13.27
N ARG A 255 -2.86 11.86 -14.34
CA ARG A 255 -3.78 10.99 -15.09
C ARG A 255 -3.00 9.94 -15.89
N LEU A 256 -3.57 8.74 -16.01
CA LEU A 256 -3.23 7.85 -17.12
C LEU A 256 -3.58 8.58 -18.43
N THR A 257 -2.57 8.90 -19.24
CA THR A 257 -2.74 9.46 -20.59
C THR A 257 -3.05 8.38 -21.61
#